data_AF-A0A8T6YQK7-F1
#
_entry.id   AF-A0A8T6YQK7-F1
#
_cell.length_a   1.000
_cell.length_b   1.000
_cell.length_c   1.000
_cell.angle_alpha   90.00
_cell.angle_beta   90.00
_cell.angle_gamma   90.00
#
_symmetry.space_group_name_H-M   'P 1'
#
loop_
_entity.id
_entity.type
_entity.pdbx_description
1 polymer ?
#
loop_
_entity_poly.entity_id
_entity_poly.type
_entity_poly.pdbx_seq_one_letter_code
_entity_poly.pdbx_strand_id
1 'polypeptide(L)'
;MKLLILIFVVGFFASISFASDSFGYNVEYKTFGRQFFDNPLICTYQPTLEQDPHLKQWGVDRLTDSTRLAVQDWQSALQIQEGKSTKDNWRIDYKILSEKGVQNNLQKDCNVIIEFFPTPSEENEMYRVLGVMYSQDSGLKLIKIYYRDIKICQTSDEKYIYYNACYGEDMLMSEKLRTTITHEIGHAIGLGHYQADDPKVNGQWAKGTVDAESIMAVFSHENSKLMKIKPIDVAKIKSMYTPNGFKPVSTSQTLELPQPIIEAPSEPKSSKQQEIPSWVKQNAKWWSDGTITDREFVTGIQFLAQKEIIKVSKTTESQNIFTQEIPSWVRNNAKWWSEGKITEMDFIKGIEHLVKIGIIKIN
;
A
#
# COMPACT_ATOMS: atom_id res chain seq x y z
N MET A 1 45.10 -53.68 52.22
CA MET A 1 43.65 -53.97 52.34
C MET A 1 42.91 -52.63 52.28
N LYS A 2 41.92 -52.53 51.38
CA LYS A 2 41.02 -51.38 51.09
C LYS A 2 41.61 -50.21 50.27
N LEU A 3 41.42 -50.37 48.96
CA LEU A 3 41.36 -49.34 47.92
C LEU A 3 40.22 -48.36 48.24
N LEU A 4 40.51 -47.08 48.50
CA LEU A 4 39.50 -46.03 48.60
C LEU A 4 39.30 -45.40 47.22
N ILE A 5 38.10 -45.59 46.67
CA ILE A 5 37.63 -45.01 45.42
C ILE A 5 37.29 -43.54 45.67
N LEU A 6 38.03 -42.62 45.05
CA LEU A 6 37.67 -41.20 44.98
C LEU A 6 36.61 -41.03 43.88
N ILE A 7 35.35 -40.82 44.26
CA ILE A 7 34.28 -40.46 43.32
C ILE A 7 34.38 -38.95 43.07
N PHE A 8 34.92 -38.56 41.91
CA PHE A 8 34.76 -37.21 41.38
C PHE A 8 33.33 -37.08 40.83
N VAL A 9 32.46 -36.36 41.55
CA VAL A 9 31.17 -35.94 41.03
C VAL A 9 31.42 -34.80 40.05
N VAL A 10 31.49 -35.12 38.75
CA VAL A 10 31.44 -34.13 37.69
C VAL A 10 29.99 -33.62 37.64
N GLY A 11 29.78 -32.41 38.18
CA GLY A 11 28.53 -31.70 38.05
C GLY A 11 28.25 -31.39 36.58
N PHE A 12 27.32 -32.14 36.00
CA PHE A 12 26.76 -31.85 34.69
C PHE A 12 25.89 -30.59 34.85
N PHE A 13 26.44 -29.41 34.58
CA PHE A 13 25.64 -28.23 34.31
C PHE A 13 24.91 -28.48 32.99
N ALA A 14 23.71 -29.07 33.07
CA ALA A 14 22.75 -28.96 32.01
C ALA A 14 22.39 -27.48 31.91
N SER A 15 23.05 -26.78 31.00
CA SER A 15 22.55 -25.53 30.46
C SER A 15 21.17 -25.84 29.90
N ILE A 16 20.13 -25.48 30.66
CA ILE A 16 18.79 -25.37 30.13
C ILE A 16 18.89 -24.26 29.10
N SER A 17 19.14 -24.65 27.85
CA SER A 17 18.81 -23.82 26.71
C SER A 17 17.31 -23.59 26.83
N PHE A 18 16.93 -22.43 27.36
CA PHE A 18 15.67 -21.84 27.00
C PHE A 18 15.77 -21.62 25.49
N ALA A 19 15.32 -22.60 24.73
CA ALA A 19 14.83 -22.36 23.39
C ALA A 19 13.73 -21.32 23.59
N SER A 20 14.08 -20.05 23.36
CA SER A 20 13.06 -19.08 22.99
C SER A 20 12.42 -19.68 21.77
N ASP A 21 11.19 -20.15 21.90
CA ASP A 21 10.33 -20.44 20.76
C ASP A 21 10.24 -19.14 19.96
N SER A 22 11.15 -18.97 19.02
CA SER A 22 11.00 -18.06 17.91
C SER A 22 9.85 -18.65 17.11
N PHE A 23 8.63 -18.27 17.47
CA PHE A 23 7.50 -18.40 16.59
C PHE A 23 7.86 -17.55 15.36
N GLY A 24 8.43 -18.22 14.35
CA GLY A 24 8.78 -17.57 13.10
C GLY A 24 7.51 -17.02 12.47
N TYR A 25 7.44 -15.71 12.32
CA TYR A 25 6.41 -15.01 11.56
C TYR A 25 6.97 -14.72 10.17
N ASN A 26 6.12 -14.72 9.16
CA ASN A 26 6.50 -14.28 7.82
C ASN A 26 6.21 -12.81 7.67
N VAL A 27 7.10 -12.10 6.97
CA VAL A 27 6.85 -10.71 6.59
C VAL A 27 6.66 -10.62 5.10
N GLU A 28 5.53 -10.04 4.73
CA GLU A 28 5.25 -9.69 3.35
C GLU A 28 5.71 -8.26 3.07
N TYR A 29 6.41 -8.07 1.95
CA TYR A 29 6.79 -6.76 1.44
C TYR A 29 6.50 -6.67 -0.06
N LYS A 30 5.21 -6.45 -0.36
CA LYS A 30 4.67 -6.35 -1.72
C LYS A 30 5.18 -5.10 -2.44
N THR A 31 5.04 -5.09 -3.75
CA THR A 31 5.29 -3.93 -4.63
C THR A 31 4.00 -3.60 -5.37
N PHE A 32 3.73 -2.31 -5.59
CA PHE A 32 2.47 -1.83 -6.15
C PHE A 32 2.67 -0.72 -7.18
N GLY A 33 1.63 -0.45 -7.96
CA GLY A 33 1.58 0.68 -8.88
C GLY A 33 2.46 0.53 -10.13
N ARG A 34 2.25 1.43 -11.10
CA ARG A 34 3.10 1.52 -12.29
C ARG A 34 4.43 2.17 -11.93
N GLN A 35 5.51 1.59 -12.43
CA GLN A 35 6.86 2.15 -12.28
C GLN A 35 6.97 3.47 -13.05
N PHE A 36 7.88 4.32 -12.58
CA PHE A 36 8.31 5.50 -13.34
C PHE A 36 9.26 5.08 -14.46
N PHE A 37 9.21 5.83 -15.56
CA PHE A 37 10.07 5.62 -16.73
C PHE A 37 11.13 6.72 -16.90
N ASP A 38 11.11 7.74 -16.06
CA ASP A 38 12.16 8.74 -15.92
C ASP A 38 12.14 9.28 -14.48
N ASN A 39 13.07 10.18 -14.16
CA ASN A 39 13.12 10.88 -12.88
C ASN A 39 11.78 11.56 -12.58
N PRO A 40 11.07 11.14 -11.51
CA PRO A 40 9.74 11.63 -11.25
C PRO A 40 9.77 13.08 -10.74
N LEU A 41 8.81 13.88 -11.21
CA LEU A 41 8.46 15.17 -10.62
C LEU A 41 7.34 14.98 -9.61
N ILE A 42 7.67 15.21 -8.33
CA ILE A 42 6.70 15.24 -7.23
C ILE A 42 6.27 16.69 -7.02
N CYS A 43 4.97 16.92 -7.11
CA CYS A 43 4.37 18.22 -6.93
C CYS A 43 3.51 18.25 -5.67
N THR A 44 3.50 19.39 -4.99
CA THR A 44 2.64 19.61 -3.82
C THR A 44 1.82 20.85 -4.01
N TYR A 45 0.50 20.73 -3.87
CA TYR A 45 -0.37 21.90 -3.81
C TYR A 45 -0.16 22.60 -2.48
N GLN A 46 0.18 23.88 -2.55
CA GLN A 46 0.26 24.70 -1.35
C GLN A 46 -1.17 24.91 -0.81
N PRO A 47 -1.47 24.50 0.43
CA PRO A 47 -2.77 24.77 1.03
C PRO A 47 -2.99 26.28 1.11
N THR A 48 -4.21 26.73 0.81
CA THR A 48 -4.59 28.13 0.96
C THR A 48 -5.31 28.36 2.27
N LEU A 49 -5.18 29.57 2.84
CA LEU A 49 -5.88 29.93 4.09
C LEU A 49 -7.40 29.98 3.90
N GLU A 50 -7.89 30.00 2.65
CA GLU A 50 -9.31 29.92 2.32
C GLU A 50 -9.86 28.49 2.49
N GLN A 51 -9.03 27.45 2.30
CA GLN A 51 -9.42 26.05 2.47
C GLN A 51 -9.56 25.65 3.94
N ASP A 52 -8.76 26.24 4.82
CA ASP A 52 -8.86 26.07 6.28
C ASP A 52 -8.54 27.42 6.97
N PRO A 53 -9.58 28.18 7.40
CA PRO A 53 -9.39 29.47 8.08
C PRO A 53 -8.62 29.39 9.40
N HIS A 54 -8.48 28.19 9.98
CA HIS A 54 -7.74 27.97 11.21
C HIS A 54 -6.27 27.58 10.95
N LEU A 55 -5.93 27.16 9.73
CA LEU A 55 -4.54 26.90 9.35
C LEU A 55 -3.77 28.23 9.30
N LYS A 56 -2.63 28.30 9.97
CA LYS A 56 -1.76 29.49 9.95
C LYS A 56 -0.64 29.31 8.94
N GLN A 57 0.00 30.41 8.55
CA GLN A 57 1.12 30.38 7.59
C GLN A 57 2.24 29.40 8.00
N TRP A 58 2.61 29.36 9.28
CA TRP A 58 3.61 28.40 9.77
C TRP A 58 3.21 26.94 9.53
N GLY A 59 1.90 26.64 9.54
CA GLY A 59 1.37 25.31 9.24
C GLY A 59 1.47 25.00 7.75
N VAL A 60 1.18 25.98 6.88
CA VAL A 60 1.41 25.88 5.43
C VAL A 60 2.89 25.60 5.13
N ASP A 61 3.78 26.36 5.78
CA ASP A 61 5.24 26.19 5.64
C ASP A 61 5.65 24.79 6.12
N ARG A 62 5.13 24.36 7.29
CA ARG A 62 5.40 23.03 7.85
C ARG A 62 4.97 21.89 6.93
N LEU A 63 3.80 21.97 6.31
CA LEU A 63 3.28 20.96 5.38
C LEU A 63 4.16 20.85 4.12
N THR A 64 4.48 22.00 3.51
CA THR A 64 5.29 22.06 2.29
C THR A 64 6.76 21.69 2.54
N ASP A 65 7.35 22.11 3.66
CA ASP A 65 8.71 21.73 4.05
C ASP A 65 8.82 20.25 4.41
N SER A 66 7.85 19.70 5.15
CA SER A 66 7.85 18.27 5.49
C SER A 66 7.82 17.41 4.23
N THR A 67 7.09 17.85 3.21
CA THR A 67 7.03 17.15 1.93
C THR A 67 8.34 17.24 1.16
N ARG A 68 8.91 18.45 1.03
CA ARG A 68 10.22 18.65 0.42
C ARG A 68 11.29 17.76 1.08
N LEU A 69 11.29 17.72 2.41
CA LEU A 69 12.23 16.92 3.19
C LEU A 69 11.99 15.42 3.00
N ALA A 70 10.75 14.96 2.95
CA ALA A 70 10.42 13.56 2.68
C ALA A 70 10.88 13.10 1.28
N VAL A 71 10.75 13.96 0.26
CA VAL A 71 11.32 13.72 -1.08
C VAL A 71 12.84 13.62 -1.01
N GLN A 72 13.48 14.53 -0.28
CA GLN A 72 14.94 14.51 -0.08
C GLN A 72 15.40 13.25 0.68
N ASP A 73 14.61 12.75 1.63
CA ASP A 73 14.91 11.52 2.36
C ASP A 73 14.97 10.32 1.41
N TRP A 74 13.97 10.15 0.55
CA TRP A 74 13.96 9.09 -0.45
C TRP A 74 15.10 9.20 -1.46
N GLN A 75 15.30 10.38 -2.04
CA GLN A 75 16.39 10.61 -2.97
C GLN A 75 17.75 10.28 -2.32
N SER A 76 17.98 10.80 -1.11
CA SER A 76 19.22 10.56 -0.38
C SER A 76 19.40 9.07 -0.09
N ALA A 77 18.36 8.40 0.41
CA ALA A 77 18.41 6.98 0.74
C ALA A 77 18.74 6.10 -0.46
N LEU A 78 18.18 6.41 -1.64
CA LEU A 78 18.46 5.67 -2.87
C LEU A 78 19.88 5.92 -3.41
N GLN A 79 20.42 7.12 -3.18
CA GLN A 79 21.78 7.51 -3.55
C GLN A 79 22.84 7.06 -2.53
N ILE A 80 22.45 6.55 -1.34
CA ILE A 80 23.40 5.98 -0.39
C ILE A 80 24.14 4.83 -1.08
N GLN A 81 25.47 4.82 -0.95
CA GLN A 81 26.41 3.89 -1.58
C GLN A 81 26.66 4.09 -3.08
N GLU A 82 26.05 5.09 -3.72
CA GLU A 82 26.37 5.47 -5.10
C GLU A 82 27.71 6.23 -5.17
N GLY A 83 28.51 5.95 -6.20
CA GLY A 83 29.73 6.71 -6.48
C GLY A 83 29.40 8.16 -6.85
N LYS A 84 30.38 9.08 -6.76
CA LYS A 84 30.16 10.50 -7.12
C LYS A 84 29.59 10.68 -8.54
N SER A 85 29.89 9.76 -9.47
CA SER A 85 29.44 9.79 -10.86
C SER A 85 28.02 9.25 -11.10
N THR A 86 27.39 8.59 -10.14
CA THR A 86 26.05 7.97 -10.30
C THR A 86 24.97 8.62 -9.44
N LYS A 87 25.28 9.73 -8.76
CA LYS A 87 24.32 10.47 -7.93
C LYS A 87 23.06 10.89 -8.71
N ASP A 88 23.18 11.20 -10.00
CA ASP A 88 22.04 11.63 -10.81
C ASP A 88 21.05 10.50 -11.18
N ASN A 89 21.37 9.23 -10.89
CA ASN A 89 20.53 8.09 -11.26
C ASN A 89 19.18 8.09 -10.54
N TRP A 90 19.16 8.47 -9.26
CA TRP A 90 17.96 8.41 -8.42
C TRP A 90 17.37 9.79 -8.13
N ARG A 91 17.48 10.72 -9.09
CA ARG A 91 16.96 12.08 -8.92
C ARG A 91 15.43 12.05 -8.80
N ILE A 92 14.92 12.76 -7.80
CA ILE A 92 13.49 13.02 -7.62
C ILE A 92 13.33 14.54 -7.59
N ASP A 93 12.64 15.08 -8.60
CA ASP A 93 12.39 16.52 -8.67
C ASP A 93 11.20 16.89 -7.79
N TYR A 94 11.24 18.10 -7.22
CA TYR A 94 10.20 18.61 -6.34
C TYR A 94 9.76 20.01 -6.74
N LYS A 95 8.45 20.26 -6.75
CA LYS A 95 7.87 21.57 -7.07
C LYS A 95 6.64 21.87 -6.23
N ILE A 96 6.51 23.11 -5.78
CA ILE A 96 5.29 23.61 -5.15
C ILE A 96 4.38 24.20 -6.23
N LEU A 97 3.12 23.79 -6.25
CA LEU A 97 2.07 24.34 -7.10
C LEU A 97 1.29 25.39 -6.30
N SER A 98 1.39 26.64 -6.71
CA SER A 98 0.52 27.73 -6.26
C SER A 98 -0.75 27.80 -7.12
N GLU A 99 -1.76 28.56 -6.69
CA GLU A 99 -3.00 28.80 -7.46
C GLU A 99 -2.74 29.23 -8.91
N LYS A 100 -1.77 30.11 -9.13
CA LYS A 100 -1.32 30.53 -10.47
C LYS A 100 -0.74 29.38 -11.29
N GLY A 101 -0.07 28.44 -10.63
CA GLY A 101 0.46 27.25 -11.28
C GLY A 101 -0.64 26.29 -11.75
N VAL A 102 -1.73 26.18 -10.99
CA VAL A 102 -2.91 25.38 -11.31
C VAL A 102 -3.61 25.93 -12.54
N GLN A 103 -3.85 27.24 -12.56
CA GLN A 103 -4.49 27.94 -13.69
C GLN A 103 -3.69 27.82 -15.00
N ASN A 104 -2.35 27.74 -14.89
CA ASN A 104 -1.45 27.53 -16.02
C ASN A 104 -1.28 26.06 -16.43
N ASN A 105 -2.05 25.13 -15.86
CA ASN A 105 -2.04 23.70 -16.19
C ASN A 105 -0.69 22.98 -15.91
N LEU A 106 0.17 23.57 -15.07
CA LEU A 106 1.50 23.04 -14.75
C LEU A 106 1.45 21.74 -13.93
N GLN A 107 0.27 21.32 -13.49
CA GLN A 107 0.02 20.02 -12.85
C GLN A 107 0.16 18.83 -13.82
N LYS A 108 0.03 19.06 -15.14
CA LYS A 108 0.14 18.01 -16.15
C LYS A 108 1.54 17.41 -16.26
N ASP A 109 2.56 18.15 -15.82
CA ASP A 109 3.95 17.71 -15.85
C ASP A 109 4.32 16.88 -14.60
N CYS A 110 3.46 16.87 -13.58
CA CYS A 110 3.71 16.17 -12.32
C CYS A 110 3.41 14.68 -12.45
N ASN A 111 4.31 13.83 -11.97
CA ASN A 111 4.08 12.38 -11.90
C ASN A 111 3.39 11.98 -10.58
N VAL A 112 3.64 12.75 -9.53
CA VAL A 112 2.99 12.60 -8.22
C VAL A 112 2.45 13.96 -7.80
N ILE A 113 1.22 13.98 -7.30
CA ILE A 113 0.59 15.16 -6.72
C ILE A 113 0.27 14.88 -5.25
N ILE A 114 0.67 15.78 -4.37
CA ILE A 114 0.40 15.73 -2.93
C ILE A 114 -0.56 16.87 -2.57
N GLU A 115 -1.68 16.51 -1.97
CA GLU A 115 -2.75 17.41 -1.54
C GLU A 115 -2.96 17.31 -0.02
N PHE A 116 -3.30 18.43 0.60
CA PHE A 116 -3.51 18.51 2.04
C PHE A 116 -4.96 18.82 2.36
N PHE A 117 -5.52 18.05 3.27
CA PHE A 117 -6.89 18.22 3.75
C PHE A 117 -6.88 18.33 5.27
N PRO A 118 -7.71 19.20 5.87
CA PRO A 118 -7.79 19.30 7.33
C PRO A 118 -8.24 17.97 7.92
N THR A 119 -9.23 17.32 7.29
CA THR A 119 -9.85 16.09 7.76
C THR A 119 -10.31 15.25 6.57
N PRO A 120 -10.46 13.93 6.73
CA PRO A 120 -11.10 13.11 5.71
C PRO A 120 -12.57 13.55 5.50
N SER A 121 -12.96 13.80 4.25
CA SER A 121 -14.31 14.26 3.90
C SER A 121 -15.24 13.12 3.47
N GLU A 122 -14.70 11.93 3.19
CA GLU A 122 -15.46 10.76 2.76
C GLU A 122 -15.74 9.82 3.95
N GLU A 123 -16.98 9.32 4.08
CA GLU A 123 -17.38 8.37 5.16
C GLU A 123 -16.48 7.12 5.21
N ASN A 124 -15.89 6.72 4.08
CA ASN A 124 -14.98 5.57 3.99
C ASN A 124 -13.54 5.92 4.42
N GLU A 125 -13.15 7.20 4.40
CA GLU A 125 -11.85 7.72 4.86
C GLU A 125 -11.93 8.21 6.33
N MET A 126 -13.10 8.14 6.97
CA MET A 126 -13.35 8.58 8.36
C MET A 126 -12.60 7.74 9.42
N TYR A 127 -11.96 6.64 9.03
CA TYR A 127 -11.07 5.87 9.90
C TYR A 127 -9.69 6.53 9.95
N ARG A 128 -8.96 6.38 11.07
CA ARG A 128 -7.63 6.97 11.43
C ARG A 128 -6.51 6.84 10.38
N VAL A 129 -6.70 7.30 9.15
CA VAL A 129 -5.67 7.40 8.12
C VAL A 129 -5.15 8.83 8.11
N LEU A 130 -3.84 8.98 8.22
CA LEU A 130 -3.17 10.28 8.15
C LEU A 130 -2.75 10.62 6.72
N GLY A 131 -2.74 9.61 5.84
CA GLY A 131 -2.43 9.74 4.42
C GLY A 131 -2.94 8.55 3.63
N VAL A 132 -3.13 8.76 2.33
CA VAL A 132 -3.52 7.73 1.36
C VAL A 132 -2.88 8.03 0.01
N MET A 133 -2.46 6.98 -0.70
CA MET A 133 -1.92 7.05 -2.06
C MET A 133 -2.82 6.29 -3.04
N TYR A 134 -3.22 6.98 -4.10
CA TYR A 134 -4.00 6.45 -5.21
C TYR A 134 -3.19 6.51 -6.51
N SER A 135 -3.33 5.51 -7.37
CA SER A 135 -2.78 5.53 -8.72
C SER A 135 -3.91 5.67 -9.75
N GLN A 136 -3.79 6.64 -10.65
CA GLN A 136 -4.72 6.82 -11.78
C GLN A 136 -4.26 6.01 -13.00
N ASP A 137 -5.19 5.73 -13.92
CA ASP A 137 -4.91 5.00 -15.17
C ASP A 137 -3.90 5.71 -16.08
N SER A 138 -3.81 7.03 -15.98
CA SER A 138 -2.83 7.87 -16.66
C SER A 138 -1.39 7.63 -16.19
N GLY A 139 -1.20 6.93 -15.06
CA GLY A 139 0.09 6.79 -14.39
C GLY A 139 0.39 7.90 -13.38
N LEU A 140 -0.48 8.91 -13.27
CA LEU A 140 -0.43 9.93 -12.23
C LEU A 140 -0.72 9.30 -10.86
N LYS A 141 0.06 9.68 -9.84
CA LYS A 141 -0.13 9.23 -8.47
C LYS A 141 -0.62 10.39 -7.61
N LEU A 142 -1.71 10.20 -6.89
CA LEU A 142 -2.29 11.20 -6.00
C LEU A 142 -2.08 10.75 -4.56
N ILE A 143 -1.46 11.61 -3.76
CA ILE A 143 -1.33 11.42 -2.32
C ILE A 143 -2.20 12.48 -1.64
N LYS A 144 -3.11 12.04 -0.79
CA LYS A 144 -3.84 12.94 0.13
C LYS A 144 -3.24 12.79 1.52
N ILE A 145 -3.00 13.91 2.20
CA ILE A 145 -2.51 13.96 3.58
C ILE A 145 -3.52 14.71 4.43
N TYR A 146 -3.94 14.09 5.54
CA TYR A 146 -4.87 14.68 6.50
C TYR A 146 -4.08 15.21 7.68
N TYR A 147 -4.11 16.52 7.94
CA TYR A 147 -3.18 17.14 8.89
C TYR A 147 -3.76 17.52 10.25
N ARG A 148 -5.05 17.26 10.51
CA ARG A 148 -5.64 17.39 11.85
C ARG A 148 -5.89 16.02 12.46
N ASP A 149 -5.51 15.85 13.72
CA ASP A 149 -5.75 14.61 14.44
C ASP A 149 -7.18 14.52 14.93
N ILE A 150 -7.78 13.33 14.82
CA ILE A 150 -9.05 13.03 15.47
C ILE A 150 -8.80 12.66 16.93
N LYS A 151 -9.31 13.48 17.84
CA LYS A 151 -9.33 13.26 19.29
C LYS A 151 -10.76 13.04 19.77
N ILE A 152 -10.92 12.39 20.92
CA ILE A 152 -12.21 12.35 21.63
C ILE A 152 -12.17 13.47 22.65
N CYS A 153 -12.97 14.52 22.43
CA CYS A 153 -13.14 15.60 23.38
C CYS A 153 -14.38 15.36 24.24
N GLN A 154 -14.23 15.64 25.52
CA GLN A 154 -15.34 15.69 26.45
C GLN A 154 -15.98 17.08 26.40
N THR A 155 -17.28 17.11 26.16
CA THR A 155 -18.11 18.32 26.33
C THR A 155 -19.14 18.03 27.39
N SER A 156 -19.42 18.97 28.29
CA SER A 156 -20.43 18.76 29.33
C SER A 156 -21.39 19.94 29.40
N ASP A 157 -22.66 19.64 29.62
CA ASP A 157 -23.65 20.61 30.09
C ASP A 157 -23.94 20.36 31.59
N GLU A 158 -24.91 21.08 32.17
CA GLU A 158 -25.28 20.95 33.58
C GLU A 158 -25.77 19.54 33.98
N LYS A 159 -26.08 18.67 33.00
CA LYS A 159 -26.79 17.40 33.23
C LYS A 159 -26.10 16.17 32.61
N TYR A 160 -25.30 16.33 31.56
CA TYR A 160 -24.67 15.23 30.83
C TYR A 160 -23.23 15.52 30.39
N ILE A 161 -22.46 14.43 30.26
CA ILE A 161 -21.16 14.41 29.62
C ILE A 161 -21.31 13.75 28.25
N TYR A 162 -20.90 14.47 27.21
CA TYR A 162 -20.85 14.01 25.83
C TYR A 162 -19.39 13.80 25.41
N TYR A 163 -19.15 12.73 24.65
CA TYR A 163 -17.87 12.47 24.01
C TYR A 163 -18.03 12.67 22.50
N ASN A 164 -17.34 13.67 21.95
CA ASN A 164 -17.41 14.02 20.54
C ASN A 164 -16.03 13.91 19.89
N ALA A 165 -15.99 13.53 18.62
CA ALA A 165 -14.78 13.67 17.83
C ALA A 165 -14.44 15.16 17.67
N CYS A 166 -13.21 15.53 18.00
CA CYS A 166 -12.68 16.88 17.86
C CYS A 166 -11.33 16.82 17.17
N TYR A 167 -10.91 17.93 16.56
CA TYR A 167 -9.73 17.94 15.73
C TYR A 167 -8.61 18.77 16.35
N GLY A 168 -7.42 18.17 16.50
CA GLY A 168 -6.22 18.83 17.05
C GLY A 168 -5.17 19.14 15.99
N GLU A 169 -4.18 19.95 16.35
CA GLU A 169 -3.03 20.31 15.49
C GLU A 169 -1.75 19.53 15.86
N ASP A 170 -1.84 18.48 16.68
CA ASP A 170 -0.66 17.76 17.19
C ASP A 170 0.16 17.14 16.03
N MET A 171 -0.50 16.70 14.96
CA MET A 171 0.13 16.12 13.78
C MET A 171 1.10 17.10 13.13
N LEU A 172 0.69 18.37 12.94
CA LEU A 172 1.54 19.42 12.38
C LEU A 172 2.80 19.64 13.23
N MET A 173 2.66 19.53 14.54
CA MET A 173 3.74 19.73 15.52
C MET A 173 4.61 18.49 15.73
N SER A 174 4.09 17.31 15.41
CA SER A 174 4.76 16.02 15.62
C SER A 174 5.64 15.61 14.43
N GLU A 175 6.37 14.51 14.62
CA GLU A 175 7.09 13.83 13.54
C GLU A 175 6.16 13.00 12.65
N LYS A 176 4.91 12.74 13.09
CA LYS A 176 3.93 11.91 12.37
C LYS A 176 3.66 12.43 10.97
N LEU A 177 3.62 13.76 10.78
CA LEU A 177 3.41 14.39 9.48
C LEU A 177 4.46 13.94 8.46
N ARG A 178 5.75 14.15 8.75
CA ARG A 178 6.83 13.80 7.82
C ARG A 178 6.90 12.30 7.61
N THR A 179 6.78 11.49 8.67
CA THR A 179 6.76 10.02 8.54
C THR A 179 5.63 9.54 7.62
N THR A 180 4.42 10.11 7.77
CA THR A 180 3.28 9.78 6.91
C THR A 180 3.56 10.15 5.46
N ILE A 181 4.04 11.38 5.20
CA ILE A 181 4.36 11.80 3.83
C ILE A 181 5.44 10.90 3.22
N THR A 182 6.50 10.57 3.98
CA THR A 182 7.56 9.68 3.50
C THR A 182 7.01 8.28 3.19
N HIS A 183 6.09 7.75 4.01
CA HIS A 183 5.41 6.48 3.76
C HIS A 183 4.59 6.52 2.46
N GLU A 184 3.75 7.53 2.27
CA GLU A 184 2.94 7.66 1.06
C GLU A 184 3.78 7.89 -0.21
N ILE A 185 4.92 8.59 -0.10
CA ILE A 185 5.88 8.66 -1.22
C ILE A 185 6.47 7.28 -1.50
N GLY A 186 6.72 6.46 -0.49
CA GLY A 186 7.13 5.07 -0.63
C GLY A 186 6.15 4.26 -1.48
N HIS A 187 4.85 4.42 -1.20
CA HIS A 187 3.79 3.89 -2.05
C HIS A 187 3.85 4.43 -3.48
N ALA A 188 4.03 5.75 -3.64
CA ALA A 188 4.13 6.36 -4.95
C ALA A 188 5.37 5.90 -5.75
N ILE A 189 6.47 5.50 -5.12
CA ILE A 189 7.64 4.92 -5.83
C ILE A 189 7.58 3.39 -5.93
N GLY A 190 6.45 2.78 -5.55
CA GLY A 190 6.11 1.40 -5.86
C GLY A 190 6.20 0.41 -4.71
N LEU A 191 6.44 0.87 -3.48
CA LEU A 191 6.47 0.00 -2.31
C LEU A 191 5.06 -0.30 -1.78
N GLY A 192 4.89 -1.51 -1.28
CA GLY A 192 3.74 -1.90 -0.48
C GLY A 192 3.94 -1.74 1.00
N HIS A 193 2.92 -2.10 1.77
CA HIS A 193 3.11 -2.27 3.20
C HIS A 193 4.10 -3.40 3.50
N TYR A 194 4.90 -3.19 4.53
CA TYR A 194 5.73 -4.18 5.20
C TYR A 194 4.93 -4.73 6.38
N GLN A 195 4.44 -5.97 6.27
CA GLN A 195 3.46 -6.50 7.20
C GLN A 195 3.79 -7.93 7.61
N ALA A 196 3.81 -8.20 8.91
CA ALA A 196 3.88 -9.55 9.43
C ALA A 196 2.53 -10.26 9.30
N ASP A 197 2.55 -11.58 9.06
CA ASP A 197 1.37 -12.44 9.12
C ASP A 197 0.80 -12.53 10.55
N ASP A 198 1.62 -12.38 11.59
CA ASP A 198 1.19 -12.24 12.99
C ASP A 198 0.77 -10.79 13.34
N PRO A 199 -0.52 -10.52 13.64
CA PRO A 199 -0.98 -9.20 14.05
C PRO A 199 -0.32 -8.67 15.34
N LYS A 200 0.16 -9.54 16.22
CA LYS A 200 0.85 -9.12 17.46
C LYS A 200 2.15 -8.41 17.14
N VAL A 201 2.89 -8.90 16.15
CA VAL A 201 4.14 -8.28 15.69
C VAL A 201 3.86 -6.90 15.11
N ASN A 202 2.86 -6.77 14.23
CA ASN A 202 2.43 -5.47 13.70
C ASN A 202 2.02 -4.50 14.83
N GLY A 203 1.33 -5.01 15.87
CA GLY A 203 0.98 -4.23 17.05
C GLY A 203 2.18 -3.81 17.91
N GLN A 204 3.24 -4.60 17.96
CA GLN A 204 4.49 -4.27 18.67
C GLN A 204 5.29 -3.18 17.94
N TRP A 205 5.28 -3.19 16.61
CA TRP A 205 5.85 -2.14 15.77
C TRP A 205 5.13 -0.81 15.95
N ALA A 206 3.79 -0.84 15.92
CA ALA A 206 2.95 0.34 16.13
C ALA A 206 3.19 0.99 17.51
N LYS A 207 3.42 0.17 18.55
CA LYS A 207 3.73 0.63 19.91
C LYS A 207 5.18 1.05 20.11
N GLY A 208 6.06 0.78 19.14
CA GLY A 208 7.50 0.98 19.27
C GLY A 208 8.19 0.10 20.32
N THR A 209 7.55 -0.99 20.73
CA THR A 209 8.16 -1.99 21.61
C THR A 209 9.19 -2.85 20.87
N VAL A 210 9.03 -2.97 19.55
CA VAL A 210 9.96 -3.63 18.64
C VAL A 210 10.13 -2.70 17.44
N ASP A 211 11.36 -2.55 16.95
CA ASP A 211 11.63 -1.75 15.76
C ASP A 211 11.17 -2.51 14.50
N ALA A 212 10.49 -1.81 13.59
CA ALA A 212 10.09 -2.40 12.32
C ALA A 212 11.18 -2.16 11.30
N GLU A 213 11.51 -3.15 10.48
CA GLU A 213 12.62 -3.05 9.52
C GLU A 213 12.32 -2.17 8.29
N SER A 214 11.18 -1.49 8.24
CA SER A 214 10.76 -0.69 7.09
C SER A 214 9.94 0.54 7.50
N ILE A 215 10.12 1.66 6.80
CA ILE A 215 9.17 2.80 6.92
C ILE A 215 7.76 2.43 6.43
N MET A 216 7.67 1.39 5.61
CA MET A 216 6.42 0.88 5.07
C MET A 216 5.66 -0.03 6.04
N ALA A 217 6.14 -0.16 7.28
CA ALA A 217 5.44 -0.92 8.31
C ALA A 217 4.00 -0.41 8.52
N VAL A 218 3.07 -1.34 8.71
CA VAL A 218 1.67 -0.97 9.02
C VAL A 218 1.63 -0.17 10.32
N PHE A 219 0.83 0.90 10.35
CA PHE A 219 0.73 1.83 11.50
C PHE A 219 2.04 2.57 11.85
N SER A 220 2.93 2.77 10.87
CA SER A 220 4.21 3.47 11.03
C SER A 220 4.10 4.84 11.72
N HIS A 221 3.03 5.59 11.48
CA HIS A 221 2.83 6.90 12.09
C HIS A 221 2.68 6.86 13.63
N GLU A 222 2.29 5.72 14.23
CA GLU A 222 2.12 5.63 15.69
C GLU A 222 3.46 5.62 16.44
N ASN A 223 4.54 5.23 15.75
CA ASN A 223 5.90 5.22 16.28
C ASN A 223 6.87 5.99 15.36
N SER A 224 6.45 7.19 14.94
CA SER A 224 7.14 8.02 13.94
C SER A 224 8.64 8.26 14.21
N LYS A 225 9.07 8.23 15.48
CA LYS A 225 10.48 8.42 15.89
C LYS A 225 11.42 7.34 15.34
N LEU A 226 10.94 6.10 15.28
CA LEU A 226 11.72 4.93 14.86
C LEU A 226 11.48 4.59 13.39
N MET A 227 10.36 5.04 12.82
CA MET A 227 9.96 4.72 11.45
C MET A 227 10.64 5.63 10.44
N LYS A 228 11.73 5.10 9.85
CA LYS A 228 12.59 5.76 8.86
C LYS A 228 12.84 4.82 7.69
N ILE A 229 13.24 5.38 6.55
CA ILE A 229 13.67 4.59 5.39
C ILE A 229 14.85 3.73 5.79
N LYS A 230 14.75 2.42 5.56
CA LYS A 230 15.73 1.41 5.93
C LYS A 230 16.33 0.69 4.71
N PRO A 231 17.44 -0.04 4.88
CA PRO A 231 18.11 -0.70 3.75
C PRO A 231 17.22 -1.66 2.96
N ILE A 232 16.25 -2.32 3.60
CA ILE A 232 15.31 -3.22 2.92
C ILE A 232 14.39 -2.45 1.95
N ASP A 233 13.99 -1.23 2.30
CA ASP A 233 13.15 -0.36 1.46
C ASP A 233 13.91 0.02 0.19
N VAL A 234 15.17 0.47 0.37
CA VAL A 234 16.07 0.84 -0.72
C VAL A 234 16.35 -0.37 -1.62
N ALA A 235 16.69 -1.52 -1.05
CA ALA A 235 16.94 -2.73 -1.81
C ALA A 235 15.71 -3.15 -2.64
N LYS A 236 14.51 -3.02 -2.06
CA LYS A 236 13.27 -3.33 -2.75
C LYS A 236 13.01 -2.39 -3.92
N ILE A 237 13.21 -1.08 -3.76
CA ILE A 237 13.13 -0.12 -4.88
C ILE A 237 14.17 -0.43 -5.94
N LYS A 238 15.43 -0.65 -5.57
CA LYS A 238 16.50 -0.98 -6.52
C LYS A 238 16.24 -2.28 -7.28
N SER A 239 15.46 -3.21 -6.72
CA SER A 239 15.02 -4.42 -7.43
C SER A 239 13.93 -4.18 -8.47
N MET A 240 13.19 -3.07 -8.37
CA MET A 240 12.11 -2.71 -9.29
C MET A 240 12.59 -1.88 -10.48
N TYR A 241 13.60 -1.04 -10.29
CA TYR A 241 14.09 -0.09 -11.28
C TYR A 241 15.47 -0.50 -11.84
N THR A 242 15.98 0.26 -12.81
CA THR A 242 17.29 -0.04 -13.39
C THR A 242 18.43 0.43 -12.47
N PRO A 243 19.66 -0.08 -12.65
CA PRO A 243 20.84 0.48 -11.96
C PRO A 243 21.07 1.98 -12.25
N ASN A 244 20.51 2.49 -13.35
CA ASN A 244 20.55 3.91 -13.71
C ASN A 244 19.36 4.72 -13.11
N GLY A 245 18.74 4.15 -12.07
CA GLY A 245 17.61 4.67 -11.31
C GLY A 245 16.30 4.62 -12.07
N PHE A 246 15.53 5.71 -12.04
CA PHE A 246 14.16 5.73 -12.58
C PHE A 246 14.08 5.68 -14.11
N LYS A 247 15.22 5.60 -14.81
CA LYS A 247 15.32 5.62 -16.27
C LYS A 247 15.06 4.24 -16.89
N PRO A 248 14.56 4.18 -18.14
CA PRO A 248 14.42 2.93 -18.86
C PRO A 248 15.79 2.49 -19.38
N VAL A 249 15.95 1.19 -19.62
CA VAL A 249 17.14 0.68 -20.33
C VAL A 249 17.08 1.24 -21.76
N SER A 250 17.99 2.16 -22.11
CA SER A 250 18.17 2.61 -23.49
C SER A 250 18.53 1.40 -24.35
N THR A 251 17.55 0.89 -25.09
CA THR A 251 17.77 -0.19 -26.05
C THR A 251 17.33 0.31 -27.41
N SER A 252 18.21 1.08 -28.06
CA SER A 252 18.26 1.07 -29.53
C SER A 252 18.80 -0.29 -29.95
N GLN A 253 17.91 -1.28 -30.01
CA GLN A 253 17.92 -2.52 -30.79
C GLN A 253 16.99 -3.51 -30.08
N THR A 254 15.76 -3.61 -30.58
CA THR A 254 14.85 -4.70 -30.27
C THR A 254 15.41 -5.97 -30.89
N LEU A 255 16.29 -6.67 -30.18
CA LEU A 255 16.40 -8.11 -30.29
C LEU A 255 15.30 -8.66 -29.40
N GLU A 256 14.19 -9.11 -30.02
CA GLU A 256 13.18 -9.90 -29.34
C GLU A 256 13.85 -11.15 -28.76
N LEU A 257 14.01 -11.19 -27.43
CA LEU A 257 14.20 -12.45 -26.73
C LEU A 257 12.84 -13.17 -26.64
N PRO A 258 12.79 -14.48 -26.91
CA PRO A 258 11.56 -15.22 -27.09
C PRO A 258 10.76 -15.26 -25.78
N GLN A 259 9.51 -14.80 -25.87
CA GLN A 259 8.52 -15.04 -24.83
C GLN A 259 8.22 -16.55 -24.73
N PRO A 260 8.02 -17.10 -23.53
CA PRO A 260 7.40 -18.41 -23.40
C PRO A 260 5.98 -18.29 -23.95
N ILE A 261 5.73 -18.96 -25.07
CA ILE A 261 4.40 -19.15 -25.63
C ILE A 261 3.62 -19.98 -24.61
N ILE A 262 2.74 -19.34 -23.85
CA ILE A 262 1.64 -20.04 -23.19
C ILE A 262 0.47 -19.98 -24.17
N GLU A 263 0.36 -21.02 -24.98
CA GLU A 263 -0.79 -21.24 -25.86
C GLU A 263 -2.08 -21.26 -25.04
N ALA A 264 -3.13 -20.67 -25.62
CA ALA A 264 -4.49 -20.76 -25.12
C ALA A 264 -4.86 -22.25 -24.92
N PRO A 265 -5.43 -22.64 -23.77
CA PRO A 265 -6.01 -23.97 -23.64
C PRO A 265 -7.10 -24.15 -24.69
N SER A 266 -6.92 -25.16 -25.53
CA SER A 266 -7.91 -25.66 -26.48
C SER A 266 -9.22 -26.02 -25.79
N GLU A 267 -10.32 -25.79 -26.52
CA GLU A 267 -11.75 -25.96 -26.23
C GLU A 267 -12.18 -26.81 -25.01
N PRO A 268 -13.23 -26.39 -24.28
CA PRO A 268 -13.69 -27.09 -23.09
C PRO A 268 -14.46 -28.37 -23.42
N LYS A 269 -14.04 -29.47 -22.80
CA LYS A 269 -14.89 -30.66 -22.60
C LYS A 269 -16.08 -30.28 -21.73
N SER A 270 -17.27 -30.57 -22.25
CA SER A 270 -18.58 -30.45 -21.60
C SER A 270 -18.60 -31.09 -20.20
N SER A 271 -18.73 -30.25 -19.17
CA SER A 271 -19.24 -30.63 -17.86
C SER A 271 -20.18 -29.53 -17.40
N LYS A 272 -21.45 -29.88 -17.14
CA LYS A 272 -22.57 -29.02 -16.71
C LYS A 272 -22.16 -27.59 -16.35
N GLN A 273 -22.20 -26.69 -17.33
CA GLN A 273 -21.86 -25.29 -17.19
C GLN A 273 -22.90 -24.61 -16.31
N GLN A 274 -22.44 -23.84 -15.34
CA GLN A 274 -23.28 -22.91 -14.60
C GLN A 274 -23.57 -21.73 -15.52
N GLU A 275 -24.77 -21.68 -16.09
CA GLU A 275 -25.19 -20.58 -16.97
C GLU A 275 -25.26 -19.27 -16.18
N ILE A 276 -24.30 -18.37 -16.45
CA ILE A 276 -24.29 -17.04 -15.85
C ILE A 276 -25.08 -16.10 -16.79
N PRO A 277 -26.07 -15.34 -16.29
CA PRO A 277 -26.83 -14.42 -17.13
C PRO A 277 -25.93 -13.43 -17.89
N SER A 278 -26.26 -13.15 -19.15
CA SER A 278 -25.45 -12.31 -20.05
C SER A 278 -25.19 -10.90 -19.52
N TRP A 279 -26.11 -10.34 -18.73
CA TRP A 279 -25.93 -9.03 -18.11
C TRP A 279 -24.76 -9.00 -17.09
N VAL A 280 -24.40 -10.15 -16.51
CA VAL A 280 -23.24 -10.24 -15.61
C VAL A 280 -21.94 -10.13 -16.39
N LYS A 281 -21.88 -10.65 -17.63
CA LYS A 281 -20.72 -10.48 -18.53
C LYS A 281 -20.51 -9.01 -18.88
N GLN A 282 -21.58 -8.23 -18.99
CA GLN A 282 -21.49 -6.79 -19.23
C GLN A 282 -20.84 -6.07 -18.04
N ASN A 283 -21.12 -6.49 -16.80
CA ASN A 283 -20.46 -5.94 -15.62
C ASN A 283 -18.96 -6.32 -15.57
N ALA A 284 -18.60 -7.53 -15.96
CA ALA A 284 -17.20 -7.94 -16.08
C ALA A 284 -16.44 -7.15 -17.16
N LYS A 285 -17.10 -6.84 -18.29
CA LYS A 285 -16.55 -5.94 -19.32
C LYS A 285 -16.31 -4.53 -18.78
N TRP A 286 -17.31 -3.95 -18.13
CA TRP A 286 -17.17 -2.63 -17.52
C TRP A 286 -16.06 -2.59 -16.47
N TRP A 287 -15.85 -3.68 -15.74
CA TRP A 287 -14.76 -3.77 -14.78
C TRP A 287 -13.40 -3.89 -15.48
N SER A 288 -13.28 -4.71 -16.52
CA SER A 288 -12.03 -4.84 -17.26
C SER A 288 -11.63 -3.57 -18.01
N ASP A 289 -12.64 -2.80 -18.46
CA ASP A 289 -12.46 -1.54 -19.18
C ASP A 289 -12.31 -0.33 -18.24
N GLY A 290 -12.34 -0.55 -16.92
CA GLY A 290 -12.20 0.51 -15.91
C GLY A 290 -13.43 1.41 -15.73
N THR A 291 -14.55 1.07 -16.35
CA THR A 291 -15.83 1.80 -16.20
C THR A 291 -16.44 1.61 -14.80
N ILE A 292 -16.23 0.46 -14.17
CA ILE A 292 -16.56 0.24 -12.75
C ILE A 292 -15.29 -0.09 -11.96
N THR A 293 -15.25 0.40 -10.73
CA THR A 293 -14.13 0.24 -9.80
C THR A 293 -14.03 -1.17 -9.24
N ASP A 294 -12.87 -1.51 -8.66
CA ASP A 294 -12.66 -2.80 -7.99
C ASP A 294 -13.64 -3.02 -6.84
N ARG A 295 -13.98 -1.96 -6.13
CA ARG A 295 -14.98 -1.99 -5.06
C ARG A 295 -16.37 -2.30 -5.60
N GLU A 296 -16.79 -1.64 -6.67
CA GLU A 296 -18.08 -1.88 -7.31
C GLU A 296 -18.18 -3.30 -7.88
N PHE A 297 -17.09 -3.80 -8.48
CA PHE A 297 -16.99 -5.16 -8.94
C PHE A 297 -17.09 -6.18 -7.80
N VAL A 298 -16.32 -6.01 -6.72
CA VAL A 298 -16.38 -6.90 -5.53
C VAL A 298 -17.78 -6.90 -4.92
N THR A 299 -18.38 -5.71 -4.74
CA THR A 299 -19.74 -5.58 -4.22
C THR A 299 -20.75 -6.29 -5.13
N GLY A 300 -20.59 -6.15 -6.45
CA GLY A 300 -21.39 -6.87 -7.44
C GLY A 300 -21.25 -8.39 -7.34
N ILE A 301 -20.03 -8.91 -7.23
CA ILE A 301 -19.78 -10.35 -7.08
C ILE A 301 -20.35 -10.89 -5.76
N GLN A 302 -20.23 -10.16 -4.66
CA GLN A 302 -20.83 -10.53 -3.38
C GLN A 302 -22.35 -10.64 -3.48
N PHE A 303 -22.99 -9.67 -4.13
CA PHE A 303 -24.43 -9.70 -4.40
C PHE A 303 -24.83 -10.90 -5.27
N LEU A 304 -24.07 -11.17 -6.35
CA LEU A 304 -24.32 -12.29 -7.25
C LEU A 304 -24.18 -13.65 -6.55
N ALA A 305 -23.20 -13.78 -5.66
CA ALA A 305 -23.02 -14.97 -4.83
C ALA A 305 -24.16 -15.12 -3.81
N GLN A 306 -24.58 -14.03 -3.16
CA GLN A 306 -25.68 -14.03 -2.20
C GLN A 306 -27.02 -14.41 -2.85
N LYS A 307 -27.25 -14.00 -4.10
CA LYS A 307 -28.45 -14.34 -4.87
C LYS A 307 -28.36 -15.70 -5.57
N GLU A 308 -27.30 -16.46 -5.33
CA GLU A 308 -27.01 -17.75 -5.96
C GLU A 308 -26.96 -17.71 -7.50
N ILE A 309 -26.76 -16.51 -8.07
CA ILE A 309 -26.59 -16.29 -9.52
C ILE A 309 -25.20 -16.78 -9.96
N ILE A 310 -24.20 -16.62 -9.08
CA ILE A 310 -22.90 -17.26 -9.22
C ILE A 310 -22.69 -18.23 -8.05
N LYS A 311 -22.37 -19.50 -8.33
CA LYS A 311 -21.97 -20.46 -7.30
C LYS A 311 -20.46 -20.43 -7.16
N VAL A 312 -20.00 -20.16 -5.95
CA VAL A 312 -18.59 -20.11 -5.57
C VAL A 312 -18.43 -21.07 -4.40
N SER A 313 -17.48 -22.00 -4.48
CA SER A 313 -17.27 -22.99 -3.43
C SER A 313 -16.88 -22.28 -2.12
N LYS A 314 -17.72 -22.38 -1.06
CA LYS A 314 -17.39 -21.84 0.27
C LYS A 314 -16.13 -22.56 0.77
N THR A 315 -15.01 -21.84 0.85
CA THR A 315 -13.80 -22.32 1.52
C THR A 315 -13.79 -21.79 2.95
N THR A 316 -13.44 -22.67 3.89
CA THR A 316 -13.42 -22.39 5.33
C THR A 316 -12.30 -21.40 5.65
N GLU A 317 -12.64 -20.40 6.48
CA GLU A 317 -11.79 -19.35 7.07
C GLU A 317 -11.41 -18.17 6.16
N SER A 318 -12.25 -17.14 6.22
CA SER A 318 -11.89 -15.77 5.82
C SER A 318 -10.90 -15.19 6.85
N GLN A 319 -9.64 -14.99 6.46
CA GLN A 319 -8.75 -14.05 7.13
C GLN A 319 -9.26 -12.64 6.79
N ASN A 320 -9.68 -11.85 7.78
CA ASN A 320 -10.13 -10.46 7.55
C ASN A 320 -8.94 -9.60 7.11
N ILE A 321 -8.66 -9.54 5.80
CA ILE A 321 -7.63 -8.68 5.21
C ILE A 321 -8.35 -7.65 4.32
N PHE A 322 -8.67 -6.49 4.91
CA PHE A 322 -9.51 -5.46 4.27
C PHE A 322 -8.74 -4.51 3.33
N THR A 323 -7.58 -4.88 2.80
CA THR A 323 -6.72 -3.95 2.04
C THR A 323 -6.02 -4.54 0.80
N GLN A 324 -6.47 -5.68 0.27
CA GLN A 324 -5.81 -6.29 -0.89
C GLN A 324 -6.48 -5.89 -2.21
N GLU A 325 -5.76 -5.20 -3.09
CA GLU A 325 -6.15 -4.91 -4.48
C GLU A 325 -6.35 -6.20 -5.30
N ILE A 326 -7.27 -6.16 -6.26
CA ILE A 326 -7.59 -7.33 -7.09
C ILE A 326 -6.43 -7.63 -8.05
N PRO A 327 -5.87 -8.86 -8.07
CA PRO A 327 -4.79 -9.20 -9.00
C PRO A 327 -5.17 -8.95 -10.46
N SER A 328 -4.25 -8.34 -11.22
CA SER A 328 -4.49 -7.95 -12.62
C SER A 328 -4.87 -9.11 -13.54
N TRP A 329 -4.41 -10.34 -13.25
CA TRP A 329 -4.81 -11.52 -14.01
C TRP A 329 -6.30 -11.83 -13.88
N VAL A 330 -6.94 -11.50 -12.75
CA VAL A 330 -8.39 -11.68 -12.57
C VAL A 330 -9.15 -10.66 -13.41
N ARG A 331 -8.63 -9.43 -13.54
CA ARG A 331 -9.17 -8.41 -14.44
C ARG A 331 -9.04 -8.81 -15.91
N ASN A 332 -7.90 -9.39 -16.28
CA ASN A 332 -7.71 -9.93 -17.64
C ASN A 332 -8.67 -11.09 -17.92
N ASN A 333 -8.92 -11.96 -16.93
CA ASN A 333 -9.93 -13.01 -17.04
C ASN A 333 -11.34 -12.44 -17.22
N ALA A 334 -11.70 -11.35 -16.53
CA ALA A 334 -12.98 -10.67 -16.77
C ALA A 334 -13.11 -10.13 -18.20
N LYS A 335 -12.03 -9.54 -18.73
CA LYS A 335 -11.98 -9.10 -20.13
C LYS A 335 -12.23 -10.26 -21.08
N TRP A 336 -11.43 -11.32 -20.96
CA TRP A 336 -11.52 -12.50 -21.82
C TRP A 336 -12.87 -13.21 -21.68
N TRP A 337 -13.46 -13.24 -20.49
CA TRP A 337 -14.77 -13.84 -20.27
C TRP A 337 -15.88 -13.04 -20.95
N SER A 338 -15.80 -11.70 -20.89
CA SER A 338 -16.75 -10.83 -21.57
C SER A 338 -16.65 -10.90 -23.11
N GLU A 339 -15.45 -11.18 -23.63
CA GLU A 339 -15.18 -11.40 -25.05
C GLU A 339 -15.45 -12.84 -25.52
N GLY A 340 -15.87 -13.73 -24.60
CA GLY A 340 -16.13 -15.15 -24.91
C GLY A 340 -14.88 -16.00 -25.16
N LYS A 341 -13.69 -15.50 -24.76
CA LYS A 341 -12.39 -16.17 -24.94
C LYS A 341 -12.07 -17.19 -23.84
N ILE A 342 -12.70 -17.09 -22.68
CA ILE A 342 -12.62 -18.09 -21.61
C ILE A 342 -14.03 -18.50 -21.15
N THR A 343 -14.13 -19.67 -20.51
CA THR A 343 -15.42 -20.21 -20.07
C THR A 343 -15.91 -19.53 -18.79
N GLU A 344 -17.20 -19.70 -18.46
CA GLU A 344 -17.78 -19.29 -17.18
C GLU A 344 -17.03 -19.90 -15.99
N MET A 345 -16.60 -21.16 -16.11
CA MET A 345 -15.83 -21.83 -15.06
C MET A 345 -14.44 -21.22 -14.87
N ASP A 346 -13.80 -20.74 -15.93
CA ASP A 346 -12.49 -20.09 -15.83
C ASP A 346 -12.59 -18.72 -15.14
N PHE A 347 -13.67 -17.99 -15.40
CA PHE A 347 -13.98 -16.77 -14.66
C PHE A 347 -14.31 -17.06 -13.20
N ILE A 348 -15.14 -18.07 -12.90
CA ILE A 348 -15.50 -18.48 -11.53
C ILE A 348 -14.26 -18.89 -10.74
N LYS A 349 -13.30 -19.62 -11.32
CA LYS A 349 -12.02 -19.94 -10.66
C LYS A 349 -11.24 -18.68 -10.24
N GLY A 350 -11.33 -17.61 -11.03
CA GLY A 350 -10.80 -16.29 -10.66
C GLY A 350 -11.48 -15.72 -9.42
N ILE A 351 -12.81 -15.81 -9.36
CA ILE A 351 -13.59 -15.38 -8.19
C ILE A 351 -13.32 -16.25 -6.96
N GLU A 352 -13.24 -17.57 -7.11
CA GLU A 352 -12.88 -18.50 -6.03
C GLU A 352 -11.51 -18.18 -5.46
N HIS A 353 -10.56 -17.79 -6.31
CA HIS A 353 -9.26 -17.32 -5.84
C HIS A 353 -9.39 -16.06 -4.99
N LEU A 354 -10.19 -15.07 -5.41
CA LEU A 354 -10.42 -13.84 -4.63
C LEU A 354 -11.08 -14.12 -3.28
N VAL A 355 -11.98 -15.11 -3.21
CA VAL A 355 -12.58 -15.56 -1.94
C VAL A 355 -11.54 -16.22 -1.05
N LYS A 356 -10.71 -17.12 -1.64
CA LYS A 356 -9.65 -17.83 -0.93
C LYS A 356 -8.63 -16.88 -0.29
N ILE A 357 -8.29 -15.77 -0.95
CA ILE A 357 -7.33 -14.78 -0.42
C ILE A 357 -7.98 -13.67 0.41
N GLY A 358 -9.30 -13.74 0.66
CA GLY A 358 -10.00 -12.82 1.56
C GLY A 358 -10.40 -11.46 0.95
N ILE A 359 -10.20 -11.26 -0.36
CA ILE A 359 -10.66 -10.03 -1.06
C ILE A 359 -12.18 -10.01 -1.19
N ILE A 360 -12.78 -11.15 -1.50
CA ILE A 360 -14.25 -11.29 -1.59
C ILE A 360 -14.75 -12.11 -0.41
N LYS A 361 -15.57 -11.49 0.45
CA LYS A 361 -16.28 -12.19 1.51
C LYS A 361 -17.66 -12.66 1.04
N ILE A 362 -17.91 -13.96 1.11
CA ILE A 362 -19.23 -14.56 0.86
C ILE A 362 -19.81 -14.98 2.21
N ASN A 363 -20.90 -14.35 2.62
CA ASN A 363 -21.62 -14.69 3.86
C ASN A 363 -22.52 -15.92 3.68
#